data_AF-A0A661VSJ6-F1
#
_entry.id   AF-A0A661VSJ6-F1
#
_cell.length_a   1.000
_cell.length_b   1.000
_cell.length_c   1.000
_cell.angle_alpha   90.00
_cell.angle_beta   90.00
_cell.angle_gamma   90.00
#
_symmetry.space_group_name_H-M   'P 1'
#
loop_
_entity.id
_entity.type
_entity.pdbx_description
1 polymer ?
#
loop_
_entity_poly.entity_id
_entity_poly.type
_entity_poly.pdbx_seq_one_letter_code
_entity_poly.pdbx_strand_id
1 'polypeptide(L)'
;MQFKKLWWIVATATALWLLWMTLRPNTTVATDLTPLTGPAAARGISIHWLIGIAGNIVVFAPLGAAVALALGYHPARLCLLGGSGAGALLSAVIELAQLALPSRVSAVGDWALNTVGAALGAALAVFAPLYLKSIAYFVLRITRNKKYAIRNTQSQIQNGEE
;
A
#
# COMPACT_ATOMS: atom_id res chain seq x y z
N MET A 1 17.94 -13.35 -2.26
CA MET A 1 17.74 -13.16 -3.71
C MET A 1 16.34 -13.58 -4.19
N GLN A 2 15.77 -14.68 -3.68
CA GLN A 2 14.46 -15.20 -4.12
C GLN A 2 13.26 -14.26 -3.82
N PHE A 3 13.22 -13.59 -2.66
CA PHE A 3 12.13 -12.67 -2.32
C PHE A 3 12.03 -11.43 -3.23
N LYS A 4 13.14 -10.95 -3.83
CA LYS A 4 13.10 -9.80 -4.76
C LYS A 4 12.36 -10.14 -6.06
N LYS A 5 12.66 -11.33 -6.60
CA LYS A 5 12.04 -11.80 -7.85
C LYS A 5 10.53 -11.94 -7.67
N LEU A 6 10.10 -12.43 -6.51
CA LEU A 6 8.69 -12.48 -6.14
C LEU A 6 8.03 -11.09 -6.19
N TRP A 7 8.63 -10.06 -5.58
CA TRP A 7 8.04 -8.71 -5.60
C TRP A 7 8.01 -8.07 -6.98
N TRP A 8 9.00 -8.34 -7.84
CA TRP A 8 8.93 -7.93 -9.25
C TRP A 8 7.83 -8.66 -10.02
N ILE A 9 7.60 -9.94 -9.74
CA ILE A 9 6.47 -10.70 -10.31
C ILE A 9 5.15 -10.09 -9.84
N VAL A 10 5.01 -9.80 -8.54
CA VAL A 10 3.81 -9.15 -7.98
C VAL A 10 3.60 -7.78 -8.61
N ALA A 11 4.63 -6.94 -8.68
CA ALA A 11 4.53 -5.61 -9.31
C ALA A 11 4.10 -5.70 -10.78
N THR A 12 4.67 -6.65 -11.53
CA THR A 12 4.31 -6.87 -12.93
C THR A 12 2.88 -7.36 -13.07
N ALA A 13 2.48 -8.35 -12.27
CA ALA A 13 1.11 -8.87 -12.27
C ALA A 13 0.08 -7.78 -11.91
N THR A 14 0.38 -6.95 -10.89
CA THR A 14 -0.45 -5.80 -10.52
C THR A 14 -0.52 -4.78 -11.65
N ALA A 15 0.60 -4.45 -12.31
CA ALA A 15 0.61 -3.50 -13.42
C ALA A 15 -0.21 -3.99 -14.62
N LEU A 16 -0.09 -5.27 -14.97
CA LEU A 16 -0.88 -5.90 -16.05
C LEU A 16 -2.36 -5.94 -15.70
N TRP A 17 -2.69 -6.27 -14.45
CA TRP A 17 -4.08 -6.27 -13.98
C TRP A 17 -4.68 -4.86 -13.99
N LEU A 18 -3.91 -3.85 -13.56
CA LEU A 18 -4.30 -2.43 -13.63
C LEU A 18 -4.61 -2.02 -15.07
N LEU A 19 -3.69 -2.28 -16.01
CA LEU A 19 -3.90 -1.99 -17.43
C LEU A 19 -5.17 -2.65 -17.96
N TRP A 20 -5.38 -3.92 -17.66
CA TRP A 20 -6.58 -4.62 -18.09
C TRP A 20 -7.84 -4.00 -17.49
N MET A 21 -7.85 -3.72 -16.18
CA MET A 21 -9.02 -3.22 -15.45
C MET A 21 -9.41 -1.80 -15.86
N THR A 22 -8.43 -0.90 -16.05
CA THR A 22 -8.69 0.52 -16.37
C THR A 22 -9.05 0.75 -17.83
N LEU A 23 -8.71 -0.17 -18.73
CA LEU A 23 -9.04 -0.10 -20.16
C LEU A 23 -10.38 -0.77 -20.52
N ARG A 24 -11.05 -1.46 -19.58
CA ARG A 24 -12.42 -2.00 -19.82
C ARG A 24 -13.40 -0.87 -20.19
N PRO A 25 -14.57 -1.12 -20.76
CA PRO A 25 -15.58 -0.07 -20.93
C PRO A 25 -16.13 0.43 -19.58
N ASN A 26 -16.37 1.75 -19.46
CA ASN A 26 -16.91 2.38 -18.25
C ASN A 26 -18.26 1.77 -17.81
N THR A 27 -19.12 1.44 -18.76
CA THR A 27 -20.44 0.85 -18.51
C THR A 27 -20.32 -0.48 -17.78
N THR A 28 -19.40 -1.34 -18.20
CA THR A 28 -19.17 -2.64 -17.57
C THR A 28 -18.64 -2.49 -16.15
N VAL A 29 -17.69 -1.58 -15.93
CA VAL A 29 -17.13 -1.33 -14.59
C VAL A 29 -18.19 -0.77 -13.64
N ALA A 30 -19.04 0.14 -14.11
CA ALA A 30 -20.14 0.69 -13.32
C ALA A 30 -21.14 -0.40 -12.89
N THR A 31 -21.50 -1.31 -13.80
CA THR A 31 -22.37 -2.45 -13.49
C THR A 31 -21.74 -3.35 -12.41
N ASP A 32 -20.47 -3.73 -12.57
CA ASP A 32 -19.76 -4.60 -11.63
C ASP A 32 -19.66 -4.00 -10.21
N LEU A 33 -19.58 -2.67 -10.11
CA LEU A 33 -19.47 -1.96 -8.83
C LEU A 33 -20.82 -1.67 -8.15
N THR A 34 -21.95 -1.87 -8.84
CA THR A 34 -23.31 -1.59 -8.33
C THR A 34 -23.58 -2.19 -6.94
N PRO A 35 -23.17 -3.45 -6.63
CA PRO A 35 -23.40 -4.03 -5.30
C PRO A 35 -22.67 -3.27 -4.17
N LEU A 36 -21.55 -2.61 -4.48
CA LEU A 36 -20.77 -1.84 -3.52
C LEU A 36 -21.22 -0.38 -3.43
N THR A 37 -21.61 0.20 -4.57
CA THR A 37 -21.96 1.63 -4.67
C THR A 37 -23.42 1.90 -4.31
N GLY A 38 -24.34 0.97 -4.56
CA GLY A 38 -25.76 1.11 -4.25
C GLY A 38 -26.05 1.43 -2.77
N PRO A 39 -25.51 0.66 -1.81
CA PRO A 39 -25.68 0.95 -0.38
C PRO A 39 -25.07 2.28 0.05
N ALA A 40 -23.95 2.70 -0.56
CA ALA A 40 -23.30 3.97 -0.27
C ALA A 40 -24.11 5.16 -0.81
N ALA A 41 -24.64 5.03 -2.03
CA ALA A 41 -25.50 6.03 -2.65
C ALA A 41 -26.79 6.26 -1.87
N ALA A 42 -27.41 5.18 -1.34
CA ALA A 42 -28.57 5.26 -0.46
C ALA A 42 -28.32 6.05 0.83
N ARG A 43 -27.05 6.20 1.24
CA ARG A 43 -26.61 6.99 2.40
C ARG A 43 -26.17 8.41 2.01
N GLY A 44 -26.42 8.83 0.77
CA GLY A 44 -26.03 10.16 0.26
C GLY A 44 -24.54 10.29 -0.08
N ILE A 45 -23.78 9.20 -0.11
CA ILE A 45 -22.37 9.23 -0.50
C ILE A 45 -22.28 9.32 -2.02
N SER A 46 -21.55 10.32 -2.51
CA SER A 46 -21.31 10.46 -3.95
C SER A 46 -20.53 9.28 -4.51
N ILE A 47 -21.17 8.54 -5.42
CA ILE A 47 -20.57 7.41 -6.14
C ILE A 47 -19.33 7.86 -6.92
N HIS A 48 -19.37 9.07 -7.49
CA HIS A 48 -18.25 9.62 -8.25
C HIS A 48 -17.02 9.81 -7.37
N TRP A 49 -17.19 10.34 -6.15
CA TRP A 49 -16.09 10.48 -5.19
C TRP A 49 -15.61 9.14 -4.65
N LEU A 50 -16.53 8.20 -4.39
CA LEU A 50 -16.18 6.88 -3.91
C LEU A 50 -15.36 6.10 -4.94
N ILE A 51 -15.81 6.06 -6.19
CA ILE A 51 -15.10 5.40 -7.29
C ILE A 51 -13.81 6.14 -7.62
N GLY A 52 -13.84 7.48 -7.67
CA GLY A 52 -12.66 8.28 -8.00
C GLY A 52 -11.55 8.16 -6.96
N ILE A 53 -11.85 8.27 -5.67
CA ILE A 53 -10.83 8.17 -4.62
C ILE A 53 -10.44 6.71 -4.37
N ALA A 54 -11.40 5.81 -4.17
CA ALA A 54 -11.08 4.42 -3.86
C ALA A 54 -10.52 3.69 -5.08
N GLY A 55 -11.08 3.92 -6.27
CA GLY A 55 -10.65 3.29 -7.52
C GLY A 55 -9.27 3.73 -7.99
N ASN A 56 -8.81 4.92 -7.61
CA ASN A 56 -7.49 5.41 -8.01
C ASN A 56 -6.44 5.22 -6.92
N ILE A 57 -6.73 5.61 -5.66
CA ILE A 57 -5.75 5.54 -4.58
C ILE A 57 -5.52 4.09 -4.12
N VAL A 58 -6.60 3.37 -3.78
CA VAL A 58 -6.50 2.04 -3.16
C VAL A 58 -5.96 1.02 -4.17
N VAL A 59 -6.34 1.16 -5.44
CA VAL A 59 -6.00 0.19 -6.49
C VAL A 59 -4.52 0.32 -6.93
N PHE A 60 -3.93 1.52 -6.86
CA PHE A 60 -2.50 1.72 -7.17
C PHE A 60 -1.55 1.48 -5.99
N ALA A 61 -2.03 1.51 -4.75
CA ALA A 61 -1.19 1.27 -3.57
C ALA A 61 -0.43 -0.09 -3.61
N PRO A 62 -1.05 -1.22 -4.02
CA PRO A 62 -0.33 -2.49 -4.15
C PRO A 62 0.87 -2.43 -5.10
N LEU A 63 0.76 -1.68 -6.22
CA LEU A 63 1.87 -1.52 -7.17
C LEU A 63 3.05 -0.80 -6.51
N GLY A 64 2.78 0.35 -5.88
CA GLY A 64 3.81 1.13 -5.20
C GLY A 64 4.49 0.35 -4.07
N ALA A 65 3.71 -0.41 -3.30
CA ALA A 65 4.23 -1.29 -2.26
C ALA A 65 5.12 -2.40 -2.85
N ALA A 66 4.67 -3.08 -3.90
CA ALA A 66 5.42 -4.16 -4.53
C ALA A 66 6.76 -3.68 -5.09
N VAL A 67 6.78 -2.52 -5.77
CA VAL A 67 8.02 -1.93 -6.29
C VAL A 67 8.95 -1.51 -5.15
N ALA A 68 8.44 -0.86 -4.10
CA ALA A 68 9.25 -0.49 -2.94
C ALA A 68 9.87 -1.72 -2.25
N LEU A 69 9.12 -2.81 -2.11
CA LEU A 69 9.61 -4.08 -1.55
C LEU A 69 10.63 -4.76 -2.46
N ALA A 70 10.44 -4.69 -3.78
CA ALA A 70 11.40 -5.20 -4.76
C ALA A 70 12.76 -4.46 -4.67
N LEU A 71 12.70 -3.14 -4.39
CA LEU A 71 13.85 -2.26 -4.20
C LEU A 71 14.49 -2.34 -2.80
N GLY A 72 13.94 -3.09 -1.84
CA GLY A 72 14.16 -2.97 -0.39
C GLY A 72 15.57 -3.00 0.21
N TYR A 73 16.65 -3.06 -0.59
CA TYR A 73 18.03 -2.82 -0.15
C TYR A 73 18.52 -1.40 -0.45
N HIS A 74 17.75 -0.63 -1.22
CA HIS A 74 18.04 0.75 -1.51
C HIS A 74 17.58 1.66 -0.35
N PRO A 75 18.17 2.87 -0.24
CA PRO A 75 17.68 3.90 0.66
C PRO A 75 16.18 4.14 0.52
N ALA A 76 15.50 4.43 1.64
CA ALA A 76 14.05 4.69 1.69
C ALA A 76 13.58 5.66 0.59
N ARG A 77 14.34 6.73 0.34
CA ARG A 77 14.06 7.70 -0.73
C ARG A 77 13.94 7.06 -2.12
N LEU A 78 14.78 6.08 -2.45
CA LEU A 78 14.74 5.39 -3.74
C LEU A 78 13.58 4.41 -3.82
N CYS A 79 13.21 3.76 -2.72
CA CYS A 79 12.03 2.90 -2.67
C CYS A 79 10.74 3.72 -2.85
N LEU A 80 10.66 4.89 -2.20
CA LEU A 80 9.55 5.84 -2.35
C LEU A 80 9.48 6.38 -3.79
N LEU A 81 10.60 6.90 -4.32
CA LEU A 81 10.65 7.41 -5.69
C LEU A 81 10.35 6.33 -6.72
N GLY A 82 10.88 5.12 -6.53
CA GLY A 82 10.62 3.98 -7.42
C GLY A 82 9.16 3.56 -7.42
N GLY A 83 8.54 3.44 -6.24
CA GLY A 83 7.13 3.08 -6.10
C GLY A 83 6.20 4.15 -6.65
N SER A 84 6.37 5.40 -6.24
CA SER A 84 5.58 6.54 -6.76
C SER A 84 5.78 6.73 -8.25
N GLY A 85 7.03 6.64 -8.73
CA GLY A 85 7.38 6.81 -10.14
C GLY A 85 6.81 5.70 -11.02
N ALA A 86 6.80 4.45 -10.55
CA ALA A 86 6.16 3.34 -11.26
C ALA A 86 4.64 3.56 -11.39
N GLY A 87 3.97 4.02 -10.32
CA GLY A 87 2.55 4.39 -10.36
C GLY A 87 2.27 5.54 -11.32
N ALA A 88 3.05 6.61 -11.25
CA ALA A 88 2.91 7.78 -12.13
C ALA A 88 3.12 7.42 -13.60
N LEU A 89 4.15 6.62 -13.90
CA LEU A 89 4.45 6.18 -15.26
C LEU A 89 3.34 5.28 -15.81
N LEU A 90 2.90 4.28 -15.04
CA LEU A 90 1.83 3.38 -15.47
C LEU A 90 0.51 4.14 -15.65
N SER A 91 0.19 5.06 -14.74
CA SER A 91 -1.00 5.88 -14.88
C SER A 91 -0.94 6.77 -16.11
N ALA A 92 0.22 7.38 -16.42
CA ALA A 92 0.37 8.17 -17.64
C ALA A 92 0.16 7.30 -18.90
N VAL A 93 0.67 6.07 -18.90
CA VAL A 93 0.42 5.11 -20.00
C VAL A 93 -1.07 4.79 -20.12
N ILE A 94 -1.78 4.59 -19.01
CA ILE A 94 -3.23 4.33 -19.00
C ILE A 94 -4.00 5.52 -19.55
N GLU A 95 -3.73 6.73 -19.07
CA GLU A 95 -4.37 7.97 -19.55
C GLU A 95 -4.19 8.15 -21.06
N LEU A 96 -2.95 7.97 -21.55
CA LEU A 96 -2.64 8.06 -22.97
C LEU A 96 -3.36 6.97 -23.79
N ALA A 97 -3.44 5.75 -23.28
CA ALA A 97 -4.18 4.68 -23.93
C ALA A 97 -5.69 4.96 -23.97
N GLN A 98 -6.24 5.58 -22.92
CA GLN A 98 -7.65 5.96 -22.85
C GLN A 98 -8.02 7.09 -23.84
N LEU A 99 -7.07 7.94 -24.27
CA LEU A 99 -7.32 8.92 -25.34
C LEU A 99 -7.76 8.26 -26.66
N ALA A 100 -7.37 6.99 -26.89
CA ALA A 100 -7.78 6.22 -28.06
C ALA A 100 -9.12 5.49 -27.87
N LEU A 101 -9.75 5.57 -26.70
CA LEU A 101 -10.97 4.84 -26.34
C LEU A 101 -12.15 5.81 -26.16
N PRO A 102 -13.11 5.87 -27.09
CA PRO A 102 -14.23 6.83 -27.02
C PRO A 102 -15.13 6.68 -25.79
N SER A 103 -15.11 5.51 -25.15
CA SER A 103 -15.88 5.21 -23.94
C SER A 103 -15.19 5.63 -22.64
N ARG A 104 -13.96 6.14 -22.72
CA ARG A 104 -13.14 6.57 -21.58
C ARG A 104 -12.84 8.06 -21.67
N VAL A 105 -12.74 8.66 -20.49
CA VAL A 105 -12.37 10.07 -20.32
C VAL A 105 -11.03 10.06 -19.61
N SER A 106 -10.00 10.58 -20.27
CA SER A 106 -8.70 10.81 -19.64
C SER A 106 -8.81 12.03 -18.71
N ALA A 107 -8.27 11.92 -17.51
CA ALA A 107 -8.30 12.97 -16.50
C ALA A 107 -6.97 13.09 -15.77
N VAL A 108 -6.42 14.31 -15.74
CA VAL A 108 -5.21 14.63 -14.94
C VAL A 108 -5.42 14.32 -13.45
N GLY A 109 -6.66 14.41 -12.97
CA GLY A 109 -7.04 14.04 -11.61
C GLY A 109 -6.79 12.55 -11.32
N ASP A 110 -7.09 11.66 -12.27
CA ASP A 110 -6.88 10.22 -12.11
C ASP A 110 -5.38 9.89 -12.08
N TRP A 111 -4.60 10.53 -12.96
CA TRP A 111 -3.14 10.46 -12.91
C TRP A 111 -2.55 10.87 -11.56
N ALA A 112 -3.01 11.98 -10.99
CA ALA A 112 -2.55 12.46 -9.71
C ALA A 112 -2.95 11.51 -8.57
N LEU A 113 -4.21 11.06 -8.53
CA LEU A 113 -4.71 10.15 -7.49
C LEU A 113 -4.04 8.78 -7.53
N ASN A 114 -3.78 8.23 -8.72
CA ASN A 114 -3.05 6.97 -8.91
C ASN A 114 -1.59 7.10 -8.43
N THR A 115 -0.95 8.23 -8.74
CA THR A 115 0.40 8.54 -8.26
C THR A 115 0.44 8.62 -6.73
N VAL A 116 -0.53 9.29 -6.12
CA VAL A 116 -0.67 9.36 -4.65
C VAL A 116 -0.93 7.98 -4.05
N GLY A 117 -1.79 7.16 -4.66
CA GLY A 117 -2.04 5.78 -4.25
C GLY A 117 -0.76 4.95 -4.21
N ALA A 118 0.01 4.96 -5.30
CA ALA A 118 1.29 4.29 -5.37
C ALA A 118 2.30 4.82 -4.33
N ALA A 119 2.35 6.14 -4.12
CA ALA A 119 3.20 6.75 -3.10
C ALA A 119 2.85 6.28 -1.69
N LEU A 120 1.55 6.20 -1.35
CA LEU A 120 1.07 5.69 -0.07
C LEU A 120 1.43 4.21 0.11
N GLY A 121 1.24 3.39 -0.92
CA GLY A 121 1.66 1.99 -0.91
C GLY A 121 3.16 1.81 -0.66
N ALA A 122 3.98 2.60 -1.36
CA ALA A 122 5.43 2.61 -1.17
C ALA A 122 5.82 3.05 0.26
N ALA A 123 5.17 4.09 0.78
CA ALA A 123 5.38 4.56 2.15
C ALA A 123 5.03 3.49 3.19
N LEU A 124 3.89 2.81 3.03
CA LEU A 124 3.50 1.70 3.91
C LEU A 124 4.55 0.59 3.90
N ALA A 125 5.02 0.18 2.73
CA ALA A 125 6.07 -0.84 2.59
C ALA A 125 7.39 -0.45 3.29
N VAL A 126 7.78 0.81 3.20
CA VAL A 126 9.04 1.32 3.77
C VAL A 126 8.93 1.49 5.29
N PHE A 127 7.84 2.08 5.78
CA PHE A 127 7.74 2.53 7.17
C PHE A 127 7.08 1.51 8.10
N ALA A 128 6.10 0.72 7.65
CA ALA A 128 5.42 -0.25 8.52
C ALA A 128 6.37 -1.24 9.22
N PRO A 129 7.41 -1.79 8.56
CA PRO A 129 8.38 -2.67 9.21
C PRO A 129 9.19 -1.98 10.32
N LEU A 130 9.47 -0.68 10.18
CA LEU A 130 10.19 0.10 11.19
C LEU A 130 9.34 0.28 12.45
N TYR A 131 8.05 0.59 12.28
CA TYR A 131 7.11 0.70 13.38
C TYR A 131 6.91 -0.63 14.11
N LEU A 132 6.70 -1.72 13.38
CA LEU A 132 6.56 -3.07 13.95
C LEU A 132 7.79 -3.50 14.77
N LYS A 133 9.00 -3.24 14.25
CA LYS A 133 10.25 -3.52 14.98
C LYS A 133 10.39 -2.67 16.24
N SER A 134 10.01 -1.39 16.19
CA SER A 134 10.06 -0.49 17.34
C SER A 134 9.13 -0.95 18.46
N ILE A 135 7.89 -1.32 18.11
CA ILE A 135 6.92 -1.89 19.06
C ILE A 135 7.42 -3.20 19.65
N ALA A 136 7.91 -4.12 18.81
CA ALA A 136 8.45 -5.40 19.28
C ALA A 136 9.64 -5.20 20.23
N TYR A 137 10.56 -4.29 19.89
CA TYR A 137 11.69 -3.94 20.74
C TYR A 137 11.23 -3.38 22.09
N PHE A 138 10.25 -2.48 22.09
CA PHE A 138 9.67 -1.91 23.31
C PHE A 138 9.05 -2.98 24.22
N VAL A 139 8.25 -3.90 23.65
CA VAL A 139 7.62 -5.00 24.39
C VAL A 139 8.66 -5.95 24.98
N LEU A 140 9.69 -6.31 24.20
CA LEU A 140 10.80 -7.16 24.67
C LEU A 140 11.60 -6.48 25.80
N ARG A 141 11.80 -5.16 25.72
CA ARG A 141 12.49 -4.40 26.77
C ARG A 141 11.72 -4.43 28.09
N ILE A 142 10.40 -4.23 28.07
CA ILE A 142 9.55 -4.26 29.27
C ILE A 142 9.57 -5.63 29.93
N THR A 143 9.39 -6.69 29.14
CA THR A 143 9.39 -8.07 29.65
C THR A 143 10.74 -8.46 30.25
N ARG A 144 11.85 -8.06 29.62
CA ARG A 144 13.19 -8.32 30.12
C ARG A 144 13.46 -7.58 31.44
N ASN A 145 13.09 -6.29 31.55
CA ASN A 145 13.26 -5.51 32.78
C ASN A 145 12.46 -6.09 33.95
N LYS A 146 11.22 -6.57 33.73
CA LYS A 146 10.44 -7.25 34.77
C LYS A 146 11.12 -8.53 35.26
N LYS A 147 11.67 -9.35 34.35
CA LYS A 147 12.41 -10.57 34.72
C LYS A 147 13.66 -10.26 35.56
N TYR A 148 14.39 -9.20 35.25
CA TYR A 148 15.55 -8.77 36.06
C TYR A 148 15.14 -8.31 37.46
N ALA A 149 14.07 -7.53 37.58
CA ALA A 149 13.58 -7.06 38.88
C ALA A 149 13.16 -8.23 39.79
N ILE A 150 12.40 -9.20 39.27
CA ILE A 150 11.97 -10.39 40.04
C ILE A 150 13.17 -11.21 40.52
N ARG A 151 14.15 -11.45 39.65
CA ARG A 151 15.35 -12.22 40.01
C ARG A 151 16.17 -11.51 41.11
N ASN A 152 16.33 -10.20 41.02
CA ASN A 152 17.03 -9.43 42.06
C ASN A 152 16.29 -9.49 43.40
N THR A 153 14.96 -9.34 43.41
CA THR A 153 14.17 -9.45 44.65
C THR A 153 14.30 -10.85 45.27
N GLN A 154 14.24 -11.92 44.47
CA GLN A 154 14.42 -13.28 44.98
C GLN A 154 15.83 -13.49 45.58
N SER A 155 16.89 -13.00 44.93
CA SER A 155 18.24 -13.10 45.49
C SER A 155 18.43 -12.32 46.80
N GLN A 156 17.71 -11.20 46.98
CA GLN A 156 17.78 -10.41 48.21
C GLN A 156 17.05 -11.09 49.37
N ILE A 157 15.91 -11.74 49.10
CA ILE A 157 15.19 -12.54 50.11
C ILE A 157 16.05 -13.72 50.56
N GLN A 158 16.67 -14.43 49.62
CA GLN A 158 17.45 -15.62 49.90
C GLN A 158 18.73 -15.33 50.72
N ASN A 159 19.36 -14.17 50.51
CA ASN A 159 20.56 -13.75 51.24
C ASN A 159 20.26 -13.06 52.59
N GLY A 160 19.00 -12.73 52.88
CA GLY A 160 18.60 -12.09 54.14
C GLY A 160 18.08 -13.06 55.22
N GLU A 161 17.96 -14.35 54.86
CA GLU A 161 17.55 -15.45 55.76
C GLU A 161 18.75 -16.24 56.32
N GLU A 162 19.99 -15.90 55.94
CA GLU A 162 21.26 -16.40 56.53
C GLU A 162 21.80 -15.46 57.62
#